data_AF-A0A662CNH2-F1
#
_entry.id   AF-A0A662CNH2-F1
#
_cell.length_a   1.000
_cell.length_b   1.000
_cell.length_c   1.000
_cell.angle_alpha   90.00
_cell.angle_beta   90.00
_cell.angle_gamma   90.00
#
_symmetry.space_group_name_H-M   'P 1'
#
loop_
_entity.id
_entity.type
_entity.pdbx_description
1 polymer ?
#
loop_
_entity_poly.entity_id
_entity_poly.type
_entity_poly.pdbx_seq_one_letter_code
_entity_poly.pdbx_strand_id
1 'polypeptide(L)'
;MYGWTGKILRINLSSKTYRQETYSEEFAHKWVGGRGFAVKILWDELKPGIDPLGPDNKLIVAVGPIAGIPAPNTGKTVVAAKSPLTGGYGDGNLGTRVTVQLRKAGYDVLIIEGKAETPTYVTIEDDQV
;
A
#
# COMPACT_ATOMS: atom_id res chain seq x y z
N MET A 1 -12.12 -1.91 15.64
CA MET A 1 -11.62 -0.92 14.66
C MET A 1 -12.67 -0.64 13.56
N TYR A 2 -13.21 0.58 13.48
CA TYR A 2 -14.17 1.00 12.43
C TYR A 2 -13.51 1.92 11.41
N GLY A 3 -13.79 1.74 10.12
CA GLY A 3 -13.18 2.50 9.01
C GLY A 3 -11.97 1.80 8.37
N TRP A 4 -11.30 0.95 9.13
CA TRP A 4 -10.21 0.09 8.67
C TRP A 4 -10.67 -1.37 8.57
N THR A 5 -10.08 -2.13 7.64
CA THR A 5 -10.19 -3.59 7.61
C THR A 5 -9.13 -4.25 8.49
N GLY A 6 -8.05 -3.53 8.83
CA GLY A 6 -6.99 -4.03 9.70
C GLY A 6 -5.98 -4.94 8.99
N LYS A 7 -6.02 -4.99 7.66
CA LYS A 7 -5.21 -5.90 6.85
C LYS A 7 -4.33 -5.17 5.83
N ILE A 8 -3.13 -5.71 5.63
CA ILE A 8 -2.17 -5.34 4.60
C ILE A 8 -1.97 -6.56 3.71
N LEU A 9 -2.09 -6.38 2.39
CA LEU A 9 -1.67 -7.38 1.42
C LEU A 9 -0.24 -7.09 1.00
N ARG A 10 0.67 -8.04 1.19
CA ARG A 10 2.06 -7.94 0.73
C ARG A 10 2.31 -8.92 -0.40
N ILE A 11 2.88 -8.45 -1.50
CA ILE A 11 3.21 -9.24 -2.68
C ILE A 11 4.70 -9.08 -2.97
N ASN A 12 5.41 -10.20 -3.05
CA ASN A 12 6.80 -10.25 -3.46
C ASN A 12 6.90 -10.78 -4.89
N LEU A 13 7.31 -9.90 -5.80
CA LEU A 13 7.38 -10.19 -7.24
C LEU A 13 8.55 -11.13 -7.60
N SER A 14 9.60 -11.18 -6.77
CA SER A 14 10.76 -12.04 -7.02
C SER A 14 10.47 -13.49 -6.66
N SER A 15 9.81 -13.74 -5.52
CA SER A 15 9.41 -15.09 -5.11
C SER A 15 8.03 -15.51 -5.65
N LYS A 16 7.28 -14.58 -6.26
CA LYS A 16 5.89 -14.80 -6.70
C LYS A 16 5.00 -15.33 -5.58
N THR A 17 5.12 -14.73 -4.40
CA THR A 17 4.33 -15.06 -3.22
C THR A 17 3.58 -13.83 -2.72
N TYR A 18 2.48 -14.07 -2.00
CA TYR A 18 1.78 -13.04 -1.25
C TYR A 18 1.47 -13.52 0.15
N ARG A 19 1.21 -12.56 1.05
CA ARG A 19 0.71 -12.84 2.40
C ARG A 19 -0.17 -11.70 2.89
N GLN A 20 -1.11 -12.06 3.75
CA GLN A 20 -1.93 -11.09 4.49
C GLN A 20 -1.25 -10.82 5.84
N GLU A 21 -1.02 -9.56 6.16
CA GLU A 21 -0.53 -9.09 7.45
C GLU A 21 -1.62 -8.30 8.16
N THR A 22 -1.57 -8.25 9.49
CA THR A 22 -2.48 -7.43 10.30
C THR A 22 -1.71 -6.32 11.00
N TYR A 23 -2.40 -5.23 11.33
CA TYR A 23 -1.86 -4.16 12.15
C TYR A 23 -2.77 -3.85 13.34
N SER A 24 -2.19 -3.26 14.38
CA SER A 24 -2.90 -2.97 15.62
C SER A 24 -3.82 -1.75 15.49
N GLU A 25 -4.84 -1.68 16.34
CA GLU A 25 -5.70 -0.50 16.46
C GLU A 25 -4.90 0.75 16.84
N GLU A 26 -3.87 0.61 17.68
CA GLU A 26 -2.95 1.69 18.02
C GLU A 26 -2.24 2.24 16.78
N PHE A 27 -1.75 1.37 15.90
CA PHE A 27 -1.13 1.79 14.63
C PHE A 27 -2.13 2.56 13.77
N ALA A 28 -3.36 2.05 13.67
CA ALA A 28 -4.43 2.67 12.89
C ALA A 28 -4.76 4.09 13.37
N HIS A 29 -4.96 4.27 14.68
CA HIS A 29 -5.25 5.58 15.26
C HIS A 29 -4.07 6.54 15.17
N LYS A 30 -2.84 6.04 15.34
CA LYS A 30 -1.63 6.87 15.30
C LYS A 30 -1.33 7.40 13.89
N TRP A 31 -1.51 6.57 12.87
CA TRP A 31 -1.11 6.89 11.49
C TRP A 31 -2.29 7.15 10.55
N VAL A 32 -3.52 6.96 11.02
CA VAL A 32 -4.81 7.25 10.37
C VAL A 32 -5.10 6.44 9.10
N GLY A 33 -4.16 6.30 8.16
CA GLY A 33 -4.34 5.63 6.88
C GLY A 33 -3.60 6.34 5.75
N GLY A 34 -3.78 5.87 4.51
CA GLY A 34 -3.25 6.50 3.30
C GLY A 34 -1.76 6.88 3.42
N ARG A 35 -1.46 8.18 3.32
CA ARG A 35 -0.10 8.73 3.46
C ARG A 35 0.58 8.34 4.77
N GLY A 36 -0.14 8.35 5.89
CA GLY A 36 0.42 8.06 7.20
C GLY A 36 0.85 6.60 7.34
N PHE A 37 0.07 5.67 6.80
CA PHE A 37 0.46 4.25 6.71
C PHE A 37 1.67 4.09 5.80
N ALA A 38 1.62 4.68 4.60
CA ALA A 38 2.69 4.56 3.62
C ALA A 38 4.04 5.07 4.15
N VAL A 39 4.08 6.28 4.74
CA VAL A 39 5.34 6.84 5.27
C VAL A 39 5.89 6.00 6.42
N LYS A 40 5.03 5.50 7.32
CA LYS A 40 5.47 4.69 8.45
C LYS A 40 6.04 3.35 8.01
N ILE A 41 5.37 2.67 7.08
CA ILE A 41 5.83 1.40 6.53
C ILE A 41 7.19 1.59 5.84
N LEU A 42 7.33 2.62 4.99
CA LEU A 42 8.62 2.90 4.33
C LEU A 42 9.71 3.25 5.34
N TRP A 43 9.39 4.00 6.39
CA TRP A 43 10.34 4.34 7.45
C TRP A 43 10.86 3.11 8.19
N ASP A 44 9.98 2.16 8.48
CA ASP A 44 10.35 0.95 9.23
C ASP A 44 11.09 -0.08 8.36
N GLU A 45 10.71 -0.19 7.08
CA GLU A 45 11.10 -1.33 6.25
C GLU A 45 12.18 -1.03 5.22
N LEU A 46 12.46 0.25 4.93
CA LEU A 46 13.54 0.61 4.01
C LEU A 46 14.83 0.89 4.76
N LYS A 47 15.89 0.23 4.33
CA LYS A 47 17.24 0.56 4.81
C LYS A 47 17.68 1.92 4.23
N PRO A 48 18.43 2.72 5.00
CA PRO A 48 19.09 3.90 4.45
C PRO A 48 19.96 3.54 3.24
N GLY A 49 19.97 4.40 2.22
CA GLY A 49 20.86 4.25 1.07
C GLY A 49 20.43 3.24 -0.01
N ILE A 50 19.29 2.55 0.11
CA ILE A 50 18.82 1.64 -0.97
C ILE A 50 18.66 2.39 -2.31
N ASP A 51 18.85 1.68 -3.42
CA ASP A 51 18.52 2.19 -4.75
C ASP A 51 16.99 2.32 -4.90
N PRO A 52 16.44 3.52 -5.18
CA PRO A 52 15.00 3.69 -5.41
C PRO A 52 14.46 2.96 -6.64
N LEU A 53 15.31 2.56 -7.60
CA LEU A 53 14.91 1.74 -8.75
C LEU A 53 15.25 0.25 -8.57
N GLY A 54 15.82 -0.11 -7.42
CA GLY A 54 16.20 -1.47 -7.06
C GLY A 54 15.05 -2.28 -6.43
N PRO A 55 15.22 -3.61 -6.34
CA PRO A 55 14.21 -4.53 -5.80
C PRO A 55 13.94 -4.36 -4.29
N ASP A 56 14.83 -3.67 -3.57
CA ASP A 56 14.68 -3.40 -2.14
C ASP A 56 13.68 -2.26 -1.84
N ASN A 57 13.35 -1.45 -2.84
CA ASN A 57 12.31 -0.43 -2.71
C ASN A 57 10.93 -1.08 -2.62
N LYS A 58 9.97 -0.35 -2.07
CA LYS A 58 8.59 -0.81 -1.90
C LYS A 58 7.65 0.17 -2.55
N LEU A 59 6.76 -0.34 -3.39
CA LEU A 59 5.65 0.43 -3.94
C LEU A 59 4.42 0.16 -3.08
N ILE A 60 3.96 1.19 -2.37
CA ILE A 60 2.83 1.09 -1.44
C ILE A 60 1.62 1.77 -2.05
N VAL A 61 0.50 1.05 -2.09
CA VAL A 61 -0.82 1.59 -2.39
C VAL A 61 -1.62 1.56 -1.10
N ALA A 62 -1.96 2.72 -0.54
CA ALA A 62 -2.63 2.83 0.75
C ALA A 62 -3.90 3.67 0.66
N VAL A 63 -4.96 3.22 1.33
CA VAL A 63 -6.24 3.92 1.42
C VAL A 63 -6.49 4.45 2.84
N GLY A 64 -7.34 5.47 2.95
CA GLY A 64 -7.74 6.05 4.24
C GLY A 64 -8.94 5.34 4.87
N PRO A 65 -9.29 5.66 6.13
CA PRO A 65 -10.36 4.99 6.86
C PRO A 65 -11.76 5.32 6.33
N ILE A 66 -11.89 6.40 5.54
CA ILE A 66 -13.13 6.77 4.85
C ILE A 66 -13.16 6.28 3.40
N ALA A 67 -12.18 5.49 2.96
CA ALA A 67 -12.09 5.05 1.59
C ALA A 67 -13.29 4.18 1.19
N GLY A 68 -13.98 4.59 0.12
CA GLY A 68 -15.09 3.83 -0.46
C GLY A 68 -16.41 3.86 0.32
N ILE A 69 -16.53 4.66 1.39
CA ILE A 69 -17.83 4.93 2.01
C ILE A 69 -18.68 5.81 1.07
N PRO A 70 -20.03 5.72 1.11
CA PRO A 70 -20.92 6.49 0.24
C PRO A 70 -21.04 7.94 0.72
N ALA A 71 -19.94 8.69 0.61
CA ALA A 71 -19.86 10.10 0.93
C ALA A 71 -19.05 10.85 -0.15
N PRO A 72 -19.16 12.19 -0.23
CA PRO A 72 -18.48 12.97 -1.25
C PRO A 72 -16.95 12.77 -1.24
N ASN A 73 -16.38 12.51 -2.41
CA ASN A 73 -14.93 12.51 -2.67
C ASN A 73 -14.08 11.50 -1.84
N THR A 74 -14.65 10.37 -1.46
CA THR A 74 -13.98 9.31 -0.66
C THR A 74 -13.18 8.29 -1.49
N GLY A 75 -13.12 8.45 -2.81
CA GLY A 75 -12.46 7.52 -3.74
C GLY A 75 -10.99 7.84 -4.03
N LYS A 76 -10.21 8.21 -3.01
CA LYS A 76 -8.79 8.59 -3.14
C LYS A 76 -7.84 7.49 -2.66
N THR A 77 -6.77 7.29 -3.43
CA THR A 77 -5.67 6.38 -3.12
C THR A 77 -4.37 7.15 -3.04
N VAL A 78 -3.51 6.78 -2.10
CA VAL A 78 -2.10 7.20 -2.07
C VAL A 78 -1.24 6.10 -2.67
N VAL A 79 -0.30 6.47 -3.54
CA VAL A 79 0.77 5.60 -4.03
C VAL A 79 2.09 6.21 -3.56
N ALA A 80 2.94 5.45 -2.88
CA ALA A 80 4.18 5.95 -2.31
C ALA A 80 5.34 4.97 -2.44
N ALA A 81 6.55 5.49 -2.48
CA ALA A 81 7.81 4.73 -2.49
C ALA A 81 8.97 5.65 -2.06
N LYS A 82 10.19 5.11 -2.00
CA LYS A 82 11.37 5.97 -2.12
C LYS A 82 11.43 6.53 -3.54
N SER A 83 11.47 7.85 -3.66
CA SER A 83 11.44 8.56 -4.93
C SER A 83 12.77 8.42 -5.68
N PRO A 84 12.78 7.96 -6.94
CA PRO A 84 13.99 7.99 -7.77
C PRO A 84 14.35 9.40 -8.24
N LEU A 85 13.40 10.33 -8.24
CA LEU A 85 13.63 11.72 -8.66
C LEU A 85 14.29 12.56 -7.55
N THR A 86 13.85 12.36 -6.31
CA THR A 86 14.26 13.23 -5.17
C THR A 86 15.12 12.51 -4.14
N GLY A 87 15.21 11.19 -4.19
CA GLY A 87 15.99 10.36 -3.26
C GLY A 87 15.38 10.18 -1.86
N GLY A 88 14.28 10.88 -1.55
CA GLY A 88 13.56 10.81 -0.26
C GLY A 88 12.23 10.05 -0.35
N TYR A 89 11.33 10.34 0.58
CA TYR A 89 9.93 9.93 0.49
C TYR A 89 9.26 10.60 -0.71
N GLY A 90 8.55 9.82 -1.54
CA GLY A 90 7.70 10.33 -2.59
C GLY A 90 6.33 9.67 -2.55
N ASP A 91 5.28 10.45 -2.72
CA ASP A 91 3.93 9.94 -2.91
C ASP A 91 3.15 10.74 -3.96
N GLY A 92 2.05 10.15 -4.40
CA GLY A 92 1.05 10.76 -5.25
C GLY A 92 -0.35 10.37 -4.80
N ASN A 93 -1.33 11.22 -5.10
CA ASN A 93 -2.73 10.96 -4.81
C ASN A 93 -3.53 10.89 -6.11
N LEU A 94 -4.39 9.89 -6.24
CA LEU A 94 -5.26 9.74 -7.41
C LEU A 94 -6.67 9.34 -7.00
N GLY A 95 -7.66 9.81 -7.79
CA GLY A 95 -9.01 9.28 -7.75
C GLY A 95 -9.11 8.04 -8.62
N THR A 96 -9.44 6.89 -8.04
CA THR A 96 -9.48 5.62 -8.78
C THR A 96 -10.43 4.61 -8.14
N ARG A 97 -10.99 3.71 -8.96
CA ARG A 97 -11.79 2.58 -8.48
C ARG A 97 -10.98 1.62 -7.61
N VAL A 98 -9.64 1.59 -7.75
CA VAL A 98 -8.76 0.80 -6.87
C VAL A 98 -9.01 1.13 -5.40
N THR A 99 -9.29 2.38 -5.05
CA THR A 99 -9.67 2.77 -3.67
C THR A 99 -10.79 1.91 -3.11
N VAL A 100 -11.88 1.80 -3.87
CA VAL A 100 -13.12 1.13 -3.44
C VAL A 100 -12.94 -0.38 -3.52
N GLN A 101 -12.28 -0.87 -4.58
CA GLN A 101 -12.11 -2.31 -4.78
C GLN A 101 -11.12 -2.91 -3.79
N LEU A 102 -10.01 -2.24 -3.49
CA LEU A 102 -9.06 -2.69 -2.47
C LEU A 102 -9.74 -2.76 -1.09
N ARG A 103 -10.60 -1.76 -0.78
CA ARG A 103 -11.40 -1.77 0.44
C ARG A 103 -12.37 -2.95 0.50
N LYS A 104 -13.09 -3.20 -0.59
CA LYS A 104 -14.05 -4.33 -0.69
C LYS A 104 -13.37 -5.69 -0.61
N ALA A 105 -12.20 -5.83 -1.21
CA ALA A 105 -11.36 -7.02 -1.11
C ALA A 105 -10.78 -7.23 0.30
N GLY A 106 -10.97 -6.28 1.22
CA GLY A 106 -10.62 -6.44 2.63
C GLY A 106 -9.25 -5.89 3.01
N TYR A 107 -8.60 -5.05 2.19
CA TYR A 107 -7.24 -4.54 2.46
C TYR A 107 -7.21 -3.02 2.59
N ASP A 108 -6.41 -2.50 3.53
CA ASP A 108 -6.10 -1.07 3.71
C ASP A 108 -4.87 -0.65 2.92
N VAL A 109 -3.94 -1.58 2.75
CA VAL A 109 -2.65 -1.35 2.13
C VAL A 109 -2.32 -2.53 1.23
N LEU A 110 -1.80 -2.24 0.05
CA LEU A 110 -1.09 -3.17 -0.80
C LEU A 110 0.39 -2.75 -0.82
N ILE A 111 1.29 -3.67 -0.51
CA ILE A 111 2.74 -3.50 -0.60
C ILE A 111 3.26 -4.41 -1.70
N ILE A 112 3.94 -3.82 -2.68
CA ILE A 112 4.66 -4.55 -3.73
C ILE A 112 6.16 -4.39 -3.47
N GLU A 113 6.85 -5.52 -3.38
CA GLU A 113 8.30 -5.61 -3.16
C GLU A 113 8.97 -6.58 -4.13
N GLY A 114 10.28 -6.48 -4.25
CA GLY A 114 11.05 -7.26 -5.20
C GLY A 114 10.84 -6.81 -6.64
N LYS A 115 11.23 -7.68 -7.57
CA LYS A 115 11.18 -7.43 -9.01
C LYS A 115 10.87 -8.72 -9.75
N ALA A 116 9.87 -8.68 -10.64
CA ALA A 116 9.55 -9.77 -11.53
C ALA A 116 10.58 -9.88 -12.68
N GLU A 117 10.85 -11.09 -13.15
CA GLU A 117 11.76 -11.36 -14.27
C GLU A 117 11.19 -10.88 -15.62
N THR A 118 9.87 -10.89 -15.76
CA THR A 118 9.14 -10.48 -16.96
C THR A 118 7.96 -9.57 -16.60
N PRO A 119 7.43 -8.77 -17.55
CA PRO A 119 6.24 -7.95 -17.30
C PRO A 119 5.10 -8.80 -16.74
N THR A 120 4.63 -8.43 -15.55
CA THR A 120 3.65 -9.19 -14.76
C THR A 120 2.58 -8.23 -14.26
N TYR A 121 1.32 -8.68 -14.28
CA TYR A 121 0.22 -7.99 -13.61
C TYR A 121 -0.21 -8.76 -12.37
N VAL A 122 -0.74 -8.03 -11.39
CA VAL A 122 -1.33 -8.60 -10.18
C VAL A 122 -2.85 -8.49 -10.29
N THR A 123 -3.55 -9.58 -10.04
CA THR A 123 -5.01 -9.59 -9.90
C THR A 123 -5.35 -9.81 -8.44
N ILE A 124 -6.36 -9.11 -7.93
CA ILE A 124 -6.85 -9.30 -6.57
C ILE A 124 -8.38 -9.44 -6.68
N GLU A 125 -8.86 -10.63 -6.37
CA GLU A 125 -10.28 -10.99 -6.28
C GLU A 125 -10.55 -11.48 -4.85
N ASP A 126 -10.85 -10.53 -3.96
CA ASP A 126 -11.02 -10.76 -2.53
C ASP A 126 -9.79 -11.46 -1.89
N ASP A 127 -9.91 -12.72 -1.51
CA ASP A 127 -8.82 -13.52 -0.94
C ASP A 127 -7.95 -14.23 -2.01
N GLN A 128 -8.33 -14.18 -3.30
CA GLN A 128 -7.54 -14.71 -4.41
C GLN A 128 -6.61 -13.63 -4.97
N VAL A 129 -5.31 -13.92 -4.97
CA VAL A 129 -4.23 -13.01 -5.39
C VAL A 129 -3.26 -13.74 -6.31
#